data_AF-A0A7J9DZT4-F1
#
_entry.id   AF-A0A7J9DZT4-F1
#
_cell.length_a   1.000
_cell.length_b   1.000
_cell.length_c   1.000
_cell.angle_alpha   90.00
_cell.angle_beta   90.00
_cell.angle_gamma   90.00
#
_symmetry.space_group_name_H-M   'P 1'
#
loop_
_entity.id
_entity.type
_entity.pdbx_description
1 polymer ?
#
loop_
_entity_poly.entity_id
_entity_poly.type
_entity_poly.pdbx_seq_one_letter_code
_entity_poly.pdbx_strand_id
1 'polypeptide(L)'
;MLIAFVLLGRNLEQRAKIKATSDMTGLLSSLPSQARLMVDDSIVEVPCSSLSVGDQIVVLPGDRVPADGIVRAGRSTIDESSFTGEPMPVTKEPGSQVAAGSINLNGTLTIEVRRPGGETAMGDIVRLVEEAQSREAPVQRLADKVAGHFTYGVMALSAATFMFWNLFGARIIPASIYQGSAVSLALQLSCSVLVVACPCALGLATPTAMLVGTSLGATRGLLLRGGNILEKFSMVNVIIFDKTGTLTIGRPVVTKVVTPSRMDHSDSRQHFDGSWSEDDVLKLAAAVESNTIHPVGKAIVEAAQAVKSPNIKVVDGTFVEEPGSGAVAVIDDKTVSVGTLEWVQRHGVGDSLLLETDEELRNKSVVYVGVNNKLAGLIFFEDQIREDARHVVDSLHRQGISVYMLSGDKRSTAEYVASIVGIPKDKVSFFPMIEHTIHI
;
A
#
# COMPACT_ATOMS: atom_id res chain seq x y z
N MET A 1 -10.54 48.22 -11.70
CA MET A 1 -11.35 47.03 -11.35
C MET A 1 -10.73 45.72 -11.79
N LEU A 2 -10.20 45.58 -13.02
CA LEU A 2 -9.59 44.32 -13.50
C LEU A 2 -8.48 43.78 -12.60
N ILE A 3 -7.53 44.64 -12.20
CA ILE A 3 -6.45 44.25 -11.27
C ILE A 3 -7.01 43.75 -9.93
N ALA A 4 -8.09 44.35 -9.43
CA ALA A 4 -8.73 43.91 -8.19
C ALA A 4 -9.35 42.51 -8.31
N PHE A 5 -9.98 42.19 -9.45
CA PHE A 5 -10.51 40.84 -9.70
C PHE A 5 -9.39 39.80 -9.88
N VAL A 6 -8.28 40.17 -10.53
CA VAL A 6 -7.10 39.30 -10.66
C VAL A 6 -6.47 39.01 -9.29
N LEU A 7 -6.31 40.05 -8.45
CA LEU A 7 -5.78 39.92 -7.10
C LEU A 7 -6.74 39.13 -6.18
N LEU A 8 -8.05 39.33 -6.33
CA LEU A 8 -9.07 38.55 -5.61
C LEU A 8 -9.01 37.07 -6.01
N GLY A 9 -8.89 36.78 -7.31
CA GLY A 9 -8.70 35.41 -7.81
C GLY A 9 -7.46 34.76 -7.22
N ARG A 10 -6.31 35.45 -7.23
CA ARG A 10 -5.07 34.98 -6.56
C ARG A 10 -5.23 34.79 -5.05
N ASN A 11 -5.97 35.66 -4.38
CA ASN A 11 -6.21 35.52 -2.94
C ASN A 11 -7.08 34.29 -2.63
N LEU A 12 -8.14 34.06 -3.42
CA LEU A 12 -8.98 32.87 -3.30
C LEU A 12 -8.18 31.59 -3.59
N GLU A 13 -7.30 31.61 -4.58
CA GLU A 13 -6.38 30.51 -4.88
C GLU A 13 -5.45 30.20 -3.70
N GLN A 14 -4.81 31.22 -3.14
CA GLN A 14 -3.93 31.07 -1.98
C GLN A 14 -4.70 30.56 -0.76
N ARG A 15 -5.91 31.06 -0.51
CA ARG A 15 -6.77 30.57 0.58
C ARG A 15 -7.17 29.11 0.40
N ALA A 16 -7.55 28.71 -0.82
CA ALA A 16 -7.86 27.31 -1.12
C ALA A 16 -6.63 26.44 -0.87
N LYS A 17 -5.46 26.85 -1.38
CA LYS A 17 -4.19 26.16 -1.14
C LYS A 17 -3.89 25.98 0.34
N ILE A 18 -3.93 27.07 1.11
CA ILE A 18 -3.68 27.05 2.55
C ILE A 18 -4.68 26.14 3.28
N LYS A 19 -5.96 26.14 2.91
CA LYS A 19 -6.97 25.31 3.56
C LYS A 19 -6.71 23.82 3.35
N ALA A 20 -6.38 23.38 2.13
CA ALA A 20 -6.03 21.98 1.93
C ALA A 20 -4.72 21.59 2.62
N THR A 21 -3.71 22.48 2.63
CA THR A 21 -2.48 22.25 3.40
C THR A 21 -2.74 22.20 4.90
N SER A 22 -3.70 22.97 5.42
CA SER A 22 -4.09 22.97 6.84
C SER A 22 -4.69 21.64 7.28
N ASP A 23 -5.51 20.99 6.44
CA ASP A 23 -6.06 19.67 6.75
C ASP A 23 -4.94 18.62 6.85
N MET A 24 -3.88 18.76 6.03
CA MET A 24 -2.66 17.95 6.14
C MET A 24 -1.80 18.32 7.36
N THR A 25 -1.79 19.59 7.77
CA THR A 25 -1.12 20.02 9.00
C THR A 25 -1.83 19.49 10.23
N GLY A 26 -3.14 19.22 10.15
CA GLY A 26 -3.90 18.48 11.16
C GLY A 26 -3.34 17.08 11.41
N LEU A 27 -2.93 16.38 10.34
CA LEU A 27 -2.20 15.11 10.44
C LEU A 27 -0.82 15.29 11.08
N LEU A 28 -0.09 16.38 10.79
CA LEU A 28 1.19 16.68 11.43
C LEU A 28 1.05 17.03 12.92
N SER A 29 -0.02 17.74 13.30
CA SER A 29 -0.33 18.08 14.70
C SER A 29 -0.70 16.84 15.55
N SER A 30 -0.92 15.70 14.90
CA SER A 30 -1.17 14.43 15.55
C SER A 30 0.10 13.77 16.10
N LEU A 31 1.30 14.19 15.67
CA LEU A 31 2.55 13.68 16.23
C LEU A 31 3.02 14.57 17.38
N PRO A 32 3.28 14.01 18.57
CA PRO A 32 3.83 14.80 19.68
C PRO A 32 5.25 15.25 19.34
N SER A 33 5.64 16.44 19.81
CA SER A 33 6.98 17.01 19.61
C SER A 33 8.01 16.51 20.64
N GLN A 34 7.52 16.01 21.77
CA GLN A 34 8.30 15.49 22.89
C GLN A 34 7.92 14.03 23.17
N ALA A 35 8.89 13.25 23.62
CA ALA A 35 8.75 11.88 24.06
C ALA A 35 9.38 11.72 25.44
N ARG A 36 8.80 10.83 26.26
CA ARG A 36 9.36 10.46 27.56
C ARG A 36 10.23 9.23 27.41
N LEU A 37 11.54 9.43 27.38
CA LEU A 37 12.55 8.38 27.29
C LEU A 37 12.90 7.85 28.68
N MET A 38 13.00 6.54 28.82
CA MET A 38 13.47 5.87 30.03
C MET A 38 14.98 5.70 29.94
N VAL A 39 15.73 6.33 30.86
CA VAL A 39 17.18 6.24 30.98
C VAL A 39 17.54 5.90 32.42
N ASP A 40 18.23 4.78 32.64
CA ASP A 40 18.68 4.35 33.98
C ASP A 40 17.59 4.41 35.06
N ASP A 41 16.39 3.88 34.73
CA ASP A 41 15.20 3.84 35.59
C ASP A 41 14.57 5.20 35.92
N SER A 42 15.02 6.27 35.25
CA SER A 42 14.46 7.62 35.31
C SER A 42 13.79 8.01 33.99
N ILE A 43 12.74 8.82 34.06
CA ILE A 43 12.00 9.28 32.88
C ILE A 43 12.45 10.71 32.55
N VAL A 44 12.97 10.90 31.34
CA VAL A 44 13.44 12.20 30.82
C VAL A 44 12.63 12.57 29.58
N GLU A 45 12.21 13.82 29.50
CA GLU A 45 11.50 14.34 28.34
C GLU A 45 12.51 14.83 27.28
N VAL A 46 12.44 14.25 26.08
CA VAL A 46 13.36 14.51 24.97
C VAL A 46 12.57 14.79 23.69
N PRO A 47 13.11 15.60 22.75
CA PRO A 47 12.48 15.76 21.44
C PRO A 47 12.32 14.43 20.70
N CYS A 48 11.21 14.24 19.98
CA CYS A 48 10.99 13.00 19.22
C CYS A 48 12.07 12.74 18.15
N SER A 49 12.76 13.79 17.69
CA SER A 49 13.87 13.71 16.74
C SER A 49 15.17 13.13 17.33
N SER A 50 15.31 13.06 18.66
CA SER A 50 16.48 12.48 19.31
C SER A 50 16.30 11.01 19.69
N LEU A 51 15.12 10.43 19.45
CA LEU A 51 14.89 9.02 19.70
C LEU A 51 15.71 8.16 18.72
N SER A 52 16.22 7.05 19.22
CA SER A 52 16.96 6.05 18.46
C SER A 52 16.25 4.69 18.50
N VAL A 53 16.56 3.83 17.53
CA VAL A 53 16.05 2.45 17.53
C VAL A 53 16.56 1.70 18.77
N GLY A 54 15.65 1.06 19.50
CA GLY A 54 15.94 0.34 20.74
C GLY A 54 15.66 1.15 22.01
N ASP A 55 15.43 2.46 21.90
CA ASP A 55 15.06 3.31 23.04
C ASP A 55 13.73 2.86 23.66
N GLN A 56 13.63 2.95 24.99
CA GLN A 56 12.38 2.66 25.70
C GLN A 56 11.65 3.95 26.06
N ILE A 57 10.45 4.13 25.53
CA ILE A 57 9.62 5.30 25.78
C ILE A 57 8.39 4.94 26.63
N VAL A 58 7.98 5.86 27.50
CA VAL A 58 6.82 5.70 28.38
C VAL A 58 5.66 6.55 27.86
N VAL A 59 4.55 5.88 27.55
CA VAL A 59 3.30 6.51 27.09
C VAL A 59 2.23 6.33 28.17
N LEU A 60 1.81 7.44 28.77
CA LEU A 60 0.75 7.49 29.78
C LEU A 60 -0.64 7.46 29.13
N PRO A 61 -1.70 7.15 29.89
CA PRO A 61 -3.08 7.29 29.44
C PRO A 61 -3.38 8.73 28.97
N GLY A 62 -4.04 8.87 27.83
CA GLY A 62 -4.36 10.13 27.17
C GLY A 62 -3.28 10.66 26.22
N ASP A 63 -2.04 10.15 26.31
CA ASP A 63 -0.94 10.63 25.48
C ASP A 63 -0.89 9.92 24.12
N ARG A 64 -0.32 10.63 23.14
CA ARG A 64 -0.06 10.09 21.81
C ARG A 64 1.24 9.31 21.77
N VAL A 65 1.27 8.25 20.98
CA VAL A 65 2.48 7.46 20.74
C VAL A 65 3.47 8.27 19.88
N PRO A 66 4.70 8.53 20.34
CA PRO A 66 5.65 9.40 19.63
C PRO A 66 6.36 8.76 18.43
N ALA A 67 6.54 7.44 18.45
CA ALA A 67 7.32 6.70 17.47
C ALA A 67 6.75 5.28 17.28
N ASP A 68 7.01 4.67 16.12
CA ASP A 68 6.57 3.30 15.86
C ASP A 68 7.42 2.33 16.69
N GLY A 69 6.78 1.35 17.32
CA GLY A 69 7.46 0.47 18.26
C GLY A 69 6.70 -0.79 18.64
N ILE A 70 7.26 -1.49 19.63
CA ILE A 70 6.68 -2.71 20.19
C ILE A 70 6.49 -2.51 21.70
N VAL A 71 5.31 -2.87 22.22
CA VAL A 71 5.04 -2.83 23.66
C VAL A 71 5.96 -3.84 24.37
N ARG A 72 6.75 -3.38 25.34
CA ARG A 72 7.58 -4.23 26.21
C ARG A 72 6.93 -4.48 27.56
N ALA A 73 6.23 -3.50 28.09
CA ALA A 73 5.54 -3.61 29.37
C ALA A 73 4.25 -2.79 29.39
N GLY A 74 3.30 -3.22 30.21
CA GLY A 74 1.97 -2.60 30.35
C GLY A 74 0.92 -3.21 29.42
N ARG A 75 -0.33 -2.83 29.67
CA ARG A 75 -1.51 -3.22 28.87
C ARG A 75 -2.43 -2.03 28.78
N SER A 76 -2.87 -1.71 27.56
CA SER A 76 -3.79 -0.59 27.32
C SER A 76 -4.55 -0.81 26.02
N THR A 77 -5.65 -0.07 25.86
CA THR A 77 -6.34 0.09 24.59
C THR A 77 -5.80 1.33 23.89
N ILE A 78 -5.46 1.19 22.61
CA ILE A 78 -4.97 2.28 21.77
C ILE A 78 -6.02 2.57 20.71
N ASP A 79 -6.35 3.83 20.56
CA ASP A 79 -7.14 4.35 19.45
C ASP A 79 -6.23 4.59 18.25
N GLU A 80 -6.41 3.78 17.20
CA GLU A 80 -5.70 3.89 15.92
C GLU A 80 -6.59 4.50 14.82
N SER A 81 -7.77 5.03 15.18
CA SER A 81 -8.77 5.55 14.22
C SER A 81 -8.22 6.66 13.32
N SER A 82 -7.26 7.45 13.80
CA SER A 82 -6.59 8.49 13.01
C SER A 82 -5.74 7.94 11.87
N PHE A 83 -5.33 6.66 11.94
CA PHE A 83 -4.48 6.00 10.95
C PHE A 83 -5.24 4.92 10.17
N THR A 84 -5.98 4.05 10.85
CA THR A 84 -6.70 2.93 10.22
C THR A 84 -8.12 3.28 9.78
N GLY A 85 -8.70 4.35 10.32
CA GLY A 85 -10.12 4.68 10.14
C GLY A 85 -11.08 3.75 10.88
N GLU A 86 -10.57 2.75 11.63
CA GLU A 86 -11.39 1.86 12.42
C GLU A 86 -11.82 2.56 13.73
N PRO A 87 -13.12 2.64 14.04
CA PRO A 87 -13.62 3.43 15.16
C PRO A 87 -13.42 2.77 16.53
N MET A 88 -13.04 1.49 16.58
CA MET A 88 -12.94 0.72 17.83
C MET A 88 -11.48 0.64 18.29
N PRO A 89 -11.17 1.05 19.54
CA PRO A 89 -9.82 0.93 20.09
C PRO A 89 -9.34 -0.52 20.17
N VAL A 90 -8.07 -0.74 19.84
CA VAL A 90 -7.43 -2.07 19.82
C VAL A 90 -6.68 -2.28 21.12
N THR A 91 -6.82 -3.46 21.74
CA THR A 91 -6.06 -3.82 22.94
C THR A 91 -4.62 -4.18 22.57
N LYS A 92 -3.64 -3.59 23.26
CA LYS A 92 -2.22 -3.84 23.09
C LYS A 92 -1.62 -4.41 24.37
N GLU A 93 -0.91 -5.52 24.20
CA GLU A 93 -0.20 -6.27 25.25
C GLU A 93 1.29 -6.38 24.89
N PRO A 94 2.17 -6.80 25.83
CA PRO A 94 3.59 -6.98 25.53
C PRO A 94 3.82 -7.86 24.28
N GLY A 95 4.64 -7.38 23.35
CA GLY A 95 4.85 -7.97 22.02
C GLY A 95 3.99 -7.36 20.90
N SER A 96 2.96 -6.58 21.24
CA SER A 96 2.10 -5.92 20.24
C SER A 96 2.81 -4.74 19.58
N GLN A 97 2.57 -4.55 18.28
CA GLN A 97 3.04 -3.38 17.54
C GLN A 97 2.13 -2.17 17.79
N VAL A 98 2.75 -1.00 17.86
CA VAL A 98 2.09 0.30 18.03
C VAL A 98 2.62 1.29 17.01
N ALA A 99 1.70 2.06 16.42
CA ALA A 99 2.02 3.09 15.44
C ALA A 99 2.10 4.47 16.11
N ALA A 100 2.96 5.33 15.57
CA ALA A 100 3.08 6.72 15.96
C ALA A 100 1.80 7.50 15.61
N GLY A 101 1.41 8.44 16.47
CA GLY A 101 0.22 9.28 16.32
C GLY A 101 -1.07 8.70 16.93
N SER A 102 -1.10 7.40 17.19
CA SER A 102 -2.21 6.72 17.90
C SER A 102 -2.34 7.21 19.34
N ILE A 103 -3.56 7.18 19.89
CA ILE A 103 -3.85 7.71 21.23
C ILE A 103 -3.94 6.55 22.23
N ASN A 104 -3.12 6.59 23.27
CA ASN A 104 -3.21 5.64 24.37
C ASN A 104 -4.37 6.01 25.31
N LEU A 105 -5.26 5.09 25.66
CA LEU A 105 -6.49 5.45 26.39
C LEU A 105 -6.41 5.16 27.90
N ASN A 106 -6.10 3.93 28.30
CA ASN A 106 -6.48 3.43 29.63
C ASN A 106 -5.31 3.06 30.55
N GLY A 107 -4.18 2.59 30.02
CA GLY A 107 -3.04 2.10 30.81
C GLY A 107 -1.71 2.67 30.35
N THR A 108 -0.71 2.67 31.22
CA THR A 108 0.66 3.08 30.85
C THR A 108 1.33 1.98 30.04
N LEU A 109 1.97 2.36 28.94
CA LEU A 109 2.74 1.47 28.08
C LEU A 109 4.21 1.87 28.08
N THR A 110 5.09 0.87 28.16
CA THR A 110 6.51 1.03 27.83
C THR A 110 6.73 0.43 26.46
N ILE A 111 7.21 1.24 25.52
CA ILE A 111 7.34 0.90 24.11
C ILE A 111 8.82 0.96 23.74
N GLU A 112 9.32 -0.07 23.08
CA GLU A 112 10.64 -0.04 22.45
C GLU A 112 10.52 0.54 21.05
N VAL A 113 11.25 1.62 20.78
CA VAL A 113 11.27 2.32 19.50
C VAL A 113 11.86 1.42 18.42
N ARG A 114 11.13 1.25 17.32
CA ARG A 114 11.59 0.55 16.10
C ARG A 114 11.87 1.49 14.96
N ARG A 115 11.07 2.56 14.81
CA ARG A 115 11.29 3.62 13.83
C ARG A 115 11.13 4.98 14.52
N PRO A 116 12.22 5.71 14.75
CA PRO A 116 12.15 7.01 15.40
C PRO A 116 11.71 8.13 14.44
N GLY A 117 11.10 9.17 15.00
CA GLY A 117 10.92 10.47 14.33
C GLY A 117 10.30 10.43 12.92
N GLY A 118 10.99 11.04 11.96
CA GLY A 118 10.54 11.20 10.56
C GLY A 118 10.55 9.91 9.73
N GLU A 119 11.05 8.80 10.27
CA GLU A 119 11.03 7.46 9.64
C GLU A 119 9.83 6.62 10.10
N THR A 120 8.92 7.21 10.87
CA THR A 120 7.64 6.59 11.22
C THR A 120 6.75 6.44 9.99
N ALA A 121 5.80 5.52 10.04
CA ALA A 121 4.79 5.35 8.99
C ALA A 121 4.06 6.67 8.66
N MET A 122 3.84 7.51 9.66
CA MET A 122 3.25 8.84 9.49
C MET A 122 4.22 9.83 8.81
N GLY A 123 5.51 9.79 9.15
CA GLY A 123 6.56 10.56 8.47
C GLY A 123 6.69 10.20 6.99
N ASP A 124 6.61 8.91 6.65
CA ASP A 124 6.57 8.45 5.27
C ASP A 124 5.34 8.99 4.52
N ILE A 125 4.15 8.95 5.12
CA ILE A 125 2.93 9.50 4.52
C ILE A 125 3.11 10.99 4.21
N VAL A 126 3.64 11.77 5.15
CA VAL A 126 3.88 13.20 4.96
C VAL A 126 4.82 13.42 3.78
N ARG A 127 5.96 12.72 3.73
CA ARG A 127 6.94 12.89 2.66
C ARG A 127 6.37 12.52 1.29
N LEU A 128 5.62 11.42 1.23
CA LEU A 128 4.95 10.98 0.01
C LEU A 128 3.91 11.98 -0.48
N VAL A 129 3.22 12.66 0.44
CA VAL A 129 2.25 13.70 0.12
C VAL A 129 2.94 15.01 -0.29
N GLU A 130 4.03 15.41 0.35
CA GLU A 130 4.84 16.56 -0.10
C GLU A 130 5.41 16.33 -1.51
N GLU A 131 5.97 15.14 -1.76
CA GLU A 131 6.42 14.72 -3.08
C GLU A 131 5.27 14.74 -4.11
N ALA A 132 4.06 14.34 -3.71
CA ALA A 132 2.85 14.40 -4.52
C ALA A 132 2.48 15.84 -4.93
N GLN A 133 2.52 16.78 -3.98
CA GLN A 133 2.14 18.17 -4.22
C GLN A 133 3.11 18.92 -5.13
N SER A 134 4.37 18.48 -5.20
CA SER A 134 5.39 19.12 -6.04
C SER A 134 5.21 18.86 -7.55
N ARG A 135 4.38 17.88 -7.95
CA ARG A 135 4.20 17.48 -9.36
C ARG A 135 2.98 18.13 -10.01
N GLU A 136 3.23 18.88 -11.08
CA GLU A 136 2.17 19.49 -11.90
C GLU A 136 1.30 18.44 -12.62
N ALA A 137 -0.01 18.72 -12.70
CA ALA A 137 -0.98 17.86 -13.38
C ALA A 137 -1.00 18.08 -14.91
N PRO A 138 -1.17 17.04 -15.75
CA PRO A 138 -1.25 17.13 -17.21
C PRO A 138 -2.37 18.03 -17.72
N VAL A 139 -3.54 18.05 -17.06
CA VAL A 139 -4.64 18.96 -17.42
C VAL A 139 -4.27 20.44 -17.27
N GLN A 140 -3.32 20.80 -16.39
CA GLN A 140 -2.78 22.16 -16.32
C GLN A 140 -2.05 22.52 -17.63
N ARG A 141 -1.32 21.55 -18.22
CA ARG A 141 -0.68 21.72 -19.53
C ARG A 141 -1.69 21.84 -20.68
N LEU A 142 -2.85 21.18 -20.59
CA LEU A 142 -3.94 21.34 -21.56
C LEU A 142 -4.53 22.75 -21.47
N ALA A 143 -4.80 23.25 -20.26
CA ALA A 143 -5.25 24.62 -20.04
C ALA A 143 -4.23 25.63 -20.60
N ASP A 144 -2.93 25.42 -20.37
CA ASP A 144 -1.86 26.27 -20.90
C ASP A 144 -1.76 26.21 -22.42
N LYS A 145 -1.91 25.02 -23.02
CA LYS A 145 -1.91 24.84 -24.48
C LYS A 145 -3.10 25.52 -25.14
N VAL A 146 -4.29 25.39 -24.55
CA VAL A 146 -5.51 26.07 -25.02
C VAL A 146 -5.36 27.57 -24.86
N ALA A 147 -4.88 28.05 -23.70
CA ALA A 147 -4.64 29.47 -23.45
C ALA A 147 -3.64 30.07 -24.45
N GLY A 148 -2.59 29.34 -24.82
CA GLY A 148 -1.64 29.76 -25.85
C GLY A 148 -2.30 29.98 -27.21
N HIS A 149 -3.02 28.98 -27.72
CA HIS A 149 -3.72 29.08 -29.02
C HIS A 149 -4.83 30.15 -28.99
N PHE A 150 -5.56 30.23 -27.89
CA PHE A 150 -6.60 31.23 -27.67
C PHE A 150 -6.03 32.66 -27.68
N THR A 151 -4.86 32.88 -27.07
CA THR A 151 -4.19 34.20 -27.05
C THR A 151 -3.87 34.67 -28.46
N TYR A 152 -3.34 33.81 -29.32
CA TYR A 152 -3.08 34.16 -30.72
C TYR A 152 -4.38 34.51 -31.48
N GLY A 153 -5.46 33.77 -31.24
CA GLY A 153 -6.78 34.06 -31.82
C GLY A 153 -7.33 35.42 -31.40
N VAL A 154 -7.24 35.76 -30.11
CA VAL A 154 -7.70 37.05 -29.57
C VAL A 154 -6.85 38.20 -30.12
N MET A 155 -5.53 38.04 -30.20
CA MET A 155 -4.64 39.03 -30.80
C MET A 155 -5.00 39.29 -32.28
N ALA A 156 -5.25 38.24 -33.05
CA ALA A 156 -5.68 38.36 -34.43
C ALA A 156 -7.04 39.07 -34.56
N LEU A 157 -8.01 38.72 -33.71
CA LEU A 157 -9.34 39.35 -33.70
C LEU A 157 -9.28 40.82 -33.26
N SER A 158 -8.44 41.15 -32.28
CA SER A 158 -8.18 42.51 -31.82
C SER A 158 -7.54 43.35 -32.93
N ALA A 159 -6.54 42.81 -33.63
CA ALA A 159 -5.92 43.47 -34.79
C ALA A 159 -6.93 43.66 -35.95
N ALA A 160 -7.74 42.65 -36.25
CA ALA A 160 -8.79 42.73 -37.27
C ALA A 160 -9.85 43.78 -36.90
N THR A 161 -10.26 43.83 -35.63
CA THR A 161 -11.19 44.84 -35.09
C THR A 161 -10.60 46.24 -35.25
N PHE A 162 -9.34 46.43 -34.87
CA PHE A 162 -8.64 47.70 -35.05
C PHE A 162 -8.61 48.11 -36.53
N MET A 163 -8.23 47.21 -37.43
CA MET A 163 -8.13 47.49 -38.86
C MET A 163 -9.49 47.84 -39.47
N PHE A 164 -10.53 47.06 -39.15
CA PHE A 164 -11.89 47.29 -39.63
C PHE A 164 -12.42 48.66 -39.20
N TRP A 165 -12.34 49.00 -37.91
CA TRP A 165 -12.84 50.26 -37.38
C TRP A 165 -12.00 51.47 -37.83
N ASN A 166 -10.70 51.29 -38.04
CA ASN A 166 -9.84 52.34 -38.57
C ASN A 166 -10.14 52.67 -40.04
N LEU A 167 -10.39 51.66 -40.88
CA LEU A 167 -10.62 51.87 -42.32
C LEU A 167 -12.09 52.19 -42.66
N PHE A 168 -13.04 51.52 -42.03
CA PHE A 168 -14.46 51.61 -42.38
C PHE A 168 -15.30 52.35 -41.33
N GLY A 169 -14.83 52.47 -40.09
CA GLY A 169 -15.60 53.07 -38.99
C GLY A 169 -16.02 54.52 -39.24
N ALA A 170 -15.14 55.31 -39.85
CA ALA A 170 -15.42 56.70 -40.22
C ALA A 170 -16.50 56.86 -41.32
N ARG A 171 -16.78 55.80 -42.09
CA ARG A 171 -17.81 55.81 -43.15
C ARG A 171 -19.16 55.26 -42.70
N ILE A 172 -19.18 54.40 -41.68
CA ILE A 172 -20.37 53.65 -41.27
C ILE A 172 -21.12 54.35 -40.14
N ILE A 173 -20.41 54.98 -39.20
CA ILE A 173 -21.03 55.66 -38.06
C ILE A 173 -20.98 57.18 -38.31
N PRO A 174 -22.04 57.95 -38.00
CA PRO A 174 -22.01 59.41 -38.06
C PRO A 174 -21.19 60.03 -36.91
N ALA A 175 -20.50 61.15 -37.21
CA ALA A 175 -19.58 61.86 -36.30
C ALA A 175 -20.20 62.34 -34.97
N SER A 176 -21.52 62.26 -34.82
CA SER A 176 -22.24 62.59 -33.60
C SER A 176 -22.11 61.54 -32.48
N ILE A 177 -21.67 60.31 -32.79
CA ILE A 177 -21.64 59.19 -31.85
C ILE A 177 -20.27 59.00 -31.19
N TYR A 178 -19.17 59.47 -31.82
CA TYR A 178 -17.81 59.30 -31.30
C TYR A 178 -17.17 60.65 -30.94
N GLN A 179 -16.92 60.87 -29.65
CA GLN A 179 -16.10 61.96 -29.14
C GLN A 179 -14.61 61.64 -29.36
N GLY A 180 -14.11 61.80 -30.59
CA GLY A 180 -12.70 61.56 -30.91
C GLY A 180 -12.40 61.24 -32.38
N SER A 181 -11.17 60.79 -32.66
CA SER A 181 -10.74 60.35 -33.99
C SER A 181 -11.16 58.89 -34.25
N ALA A 182 -11.28 58.49 -35.52
CA ALA A 182 -11.58 57.08 -35.86
C ALA A 182 -10.56 56.10 -35.26
N VAL A 183 -9.31 56.55 -35.11
CA VAL A 183 -8.22 55.79 -34.47
C VAL A 183 -8.49 55.57 -32.98
N SER A 184 -8.99 56.58 -32.25
CA SER A 184 -9.27 56.42 -30.82
C SER A 184 -10.41 55.43 -30.56
N LEU A 185 -11.45 55.45 -31.39
CA LEU A 185 -12.54 54.47 -31.32
C LEU A 185 -12.05 53.05 -31.65
N ALA A 186 -11.28 52.90 -32.73
CA ALA A 186 -10.71 51.61 -33.13
C ALA A 186 -9.79 51.01 -32.04
N LEU A 187 -8.98 51.86 -31.40
CA LEU A 187 -8.12 51.46 -30.29
C LEU A 187 -8.95 51.05 -29.06
N GLN A 188 -9.97 51.82 -28.70
CA GLN A 188 -10.85 51.51 -27.56
C GLN A 188 -11.58 50.17 -27.74
N LEU A 189 -12.12 49.91 -28.94
CA LEU A 189 -12.80 48.65 -29.26
C LEU A 189 -11.82 47.47 -29.31
N SER A 190 -10.63 47.67 -29.88
CA SER A 190 -9.58 46.66 -29.90
C SER A 190 -9.09 46.29 -28.49
N CYS A 191 -8.85 47.29 -27.63
CA CYS A 191 -8.52 47.06 -26.22
C CYS A 191 -9.67 46.36 -25.47
N SER A 192 -10.92 46.69 -25.79
CA SER A 192 -12.09 46.03 -25.17
C SER A 192 -12.13 44.54 -25.51
N VAL A 193 -11.83 44.15 -26.76
CA VAL A 193 -11.73 42.74 -27.17
C VAL A 193 -10.65 42.00 -26.38
N LEU A 194 -9.45 42.59 -26.21
CA LEU A 194 -8.37 42.00 -25.42
C LEU A 194 -8.75 41.79 -23.95
N VAL A 195 -9.41 42.80 -23.35
CA VAL A 195 -9.82 42.77 -21.94
C VAL A 195 -10.91 41.73 -21.68
N VAL A 196 -11.94 41.69 -22.52
CA VAL A 196 -13.08 40.76 -22.35
C VAL A 196 -12.65 39.32 -22.54
N ALA A 197 -11.64 39.06 -23.37
CA ALA A 197 -11.19 37.71 -23.65
C ALA A 197 -10.31 37.10 -22.55
N CYS A 198 -9.82 37.86 -21.56
CA CYS A 198 -8.87 37.35 -20.57
C CYS A 198 -9.47 36.19 -19.74
N PRO A 199 -8.95 34.93 -19.85
CA PRO A 199 -9.57 33.76 -19.25
C PRO A 199 -9.12 33.57 -17.78
N CYS A 200 -9.31 34.58 -16.93
CA CYS A 200 -8.83 34.59 -15.55
C CYS A 200 -9.31 33.39 -14.71
N ALA A 201 -10.53 32.89 -14.98
CA ALA A 201 -11.10 31.75 -14.25
C ALA A 201 -10.54 30.39 -14.69
N LEU A 202 -10.07 30.28 -15.93
CA LEU A 202 -9.60 29.01 -16.51
C LEU A 202 -8.33 28.51 -15.81
N GLY A 203 -7.40 29.41 -15.49
CA GLY A 203 -6.15 29.07 -14.78
C GLY A 203 -6.35 28.62 -13.33
N LEU A 204 -7.52 28.90 -12.74
CA LEU A 204 -7.82 28.57 -11.34
C LEU A 204 -8.68 27.31 -11.18
N ALA A 205 -9.46 26.95 -12.21
CA ALA A 205 -10.39 25.83 -12.14
C ALA A 205 -9.68 24.50 -11.82
N THR A 206 -8.61 24.21 -12.57
CA THR A 206 -7.89 22.94 -12.47
C THR A 206 -7.13 22.79 -11.14
N PRO A 207 -6.25 23.73 -10.70
CA PRO A 207 -5.53 23.57 -9.44
C PRO A 207 -6.47 23.46 -8.23
N THR A 208 -7.58 24.18 -8.24
CA THR A 208 -8.56 24.15 -7.14
C THR A 208 -9.26 22.80 -7.06
N ALA A 209 -9.71 22.25 -8.19
CA ALA A 209 -10.37 20.94 -8.23
C ALA A 209 -9.43 19.82 -7.78
N MET A 210 -8.17 19.85 -8.23
CA MET A 210 -7.16 18.86 -7.85
C MET A 210 -6.87 18.90 -6.35
N LEU A 211 -6.68 20.09 -5.81
CA LEU A 211 -6.35 20.29 -4.42
C LEU A 211 -7.47 19.84 -3.47
N VAL A 212 -8.72 20.17 -3.78
CA VAL A 212 -9.89 19.70 -3.01
C VAL A 212 -10.09 18.19 -3.16
N GLY A 213 -9.86 17.64 -4.37
CA GLY A 213 -9.97 16.20 -4.62
C GLY A 213 -8.94 15.39 -3.84
N THR A 214 -7.68 15.81 -3.84
CA THR A 214 -6.60 15.13 -3.10
C THR A 214 -6.79 15.26 -1.58
N SER A 215 -7.22 16.41 -1.07
CA SER A 215 -7.47 16.58 0.38
C SER A 215 -8.63 15.68 0.85
N LEU A 216 -9.74 15.64 0.10
CA LEU A 216 -10.86 14.76 0.41
C LEU A 216 -10.46 13.28 0.33
N GLY A 217 -9.65 12.91 -0.67
CA GLY A 217 -9.09 11.56 -0.80
C GLY A 217 -8.29 11.16 0.44
N ALA A 218 -7.38 12.03 0.90
CA ALA A 218 -6.56 11.77 2.07
C ALA A 218 -7.40 11.57 3.34
N THR A 219 -8.46 12.35 3.54
CA THR A 219 -9.38 12.16 4.69
C THR A 219 -10.15 10.84 4.66
N ARG A 220 -10.15 10.13 3.52
CA ARG A 220 -10.78 8.81 3.34
C ARG A 220 -9.76 7.68 3.18
N GLY A 221 -8.50 7.91 3.54
CA GLY A 221 -7.43 6.92 3.43
C GLY A 221 -6.89 6.70 2.02
N LEU A 222 -7.23 7.56 1.05
CA LEU A 222 -6.69 7.50 -0.31
C LEU A 222 -5.47 8.42 -0.43
N LEU A 223 -4.28 7.83 -0.51
CA LEU A 223 -3.02 8.55 -0.68
C LEU A 223 -2.63 8.62 -2.15
N LEU A 224 -2.85 9.79 -2.76
CA LEU A 224 -2.58 10.04 -4.18
C LEU A 224 -1.22 10.73 -4.35
N ARG A 225 -0.27 10.07 -5.00
CA ARG A 225 1.08 10.60 -5.27
C ARG A 225 1.15 11.53 -6.49
N GLY A 226 0.32 12.57 -6.49
CA GLY A 226 0.41 13.70 -7.42
C GLY A 226 -0.87 13.94 -8.21
N GLY A 227 -1.07 15.19 -8.64
CA GLY A 227 -2.28 15.57 -9.37
C GLY A 227 -2.42 14.84 -10.71
N ASN A 228 -1.29 14.50 -11.34
CA ASN A 228 -1.26 13.71 -12.56
C ASN A 228 -1.83 12.29 -12.39
N ILE A 229 -1.74 11.71 -11.19
CA ILE A 229 -2.23 10.36 -10.90
C ILE A 229 -3.75 10.35 -10.82
N LEU A 230 -4.35 11.33 -10.14
CA LEU A 230 -5.82 11.40 -10.02
C LEU A 230 -6.50 11.54 -11.39
N GLU A 231 -5.92 12.35 -12.29
CA GLU A 231 -6.39 12.46 -13.67
C GLU A 231 -6.22 11.14 -14.44
N LYS A 232 -5.04 10.52 -14.39
CA LYS A 232 -4.82 9.21 -15.05
C LYS A 232 -5.74 8.12 -14.51
N PHE A 233 -5.96 8.11 -13.20
CA PHE A 233 -6.84 7.16 -12.53
C PHE A 233 -8.28 7.29 -13.02
N SER A 234 -8.75 8.52 -13.32
CA SER A 234 -10.08 8.72 -13.92
C SER A 234 -10.24 8.13 -15.34
N MET A 235 -9.12 7.88 -16.03
CA MET A 235 -9.09 7.27 -17.37
C MET A 235 -8.83 5.76 -17.34
N VAL A 236 -8.67 5.15 -16.16
CA VAL A 236 -8.40 3.72 -16.03
C VAL A 236 -9.64 2.92 -16.40
N ASN A 237 -9.48 2.00 -17.34
CA ASN A 237 -10.50 1.06 -17.80
C ASN A 237 -10.16 -0.40 -17.42
N VAL A 238 -8.92 -0.66 -17.00
CA VAL A 238 -8.41 -1.98 -16.63
C VAL A 238 -7.65 -1.89 -15.31
N ILE A 239 -8.02 -2.76 -14.36
CA ILE A 239 -7.30 -2.92 -13.09
C ILE A 239 -6.76 -4.35 -13.03
N ILE A 240 -5.46 -4.46 -12.78
CA ILE A 240 -4.78 -5.73 -12.57
C ILE A 240 -4.45 -5.82 -11.07
N PHE A 241 -5.08 -6.75 -10.37
CA PHE A 241 -4.78 -7.03 -8.98
C PHE A 241 -3.59 -7.97 -8.89
N ASP A 242 -2.66 -7.68 -7.98
CA ASP A 242 -1.78 -8.71 -7.44
C ASP A 242 -2.60 -9.62 -6.52
N LYS A 243 -2.25 -10.90 -6.43
CA LYS A 243 -2.93 -11.82 -5.52
C LYS A 243 -2.53 -11.54 -4.08
N THR A 244 -1.25 -11.71 -3.79
CA THR A 244 -0.72 -11.80 -2.42
C THR A 244 -0.67 -10.42 -1.78
N GLY A 245 -1.36 -10.24 -0.65
CA GLY A 245 -1.40 -8.98 0.10
C GLY A 245 -2.37 -7.93 -0.44
N THR A 246 -2.89 -8.11 -1.66
CA THR A 246 -3.94 -7.24 -2.24
C THR A 246 -5.31 -7.90 -2.18
N LEU A 247 -5.53 -9.02 -2.89
CA LEU A 247 -6.79 -9.78 -2.81
C LEU A 247 -6.82 -10.69 -1.57
N THR A 248 -5.65 -11.09 -1.10
CA THR A 248 -5.45 -11.83 0.14
C THR A 248 -4.86 -10.94 1.23
N ILE A 249 -4.86 -11.44 2.46
CA ILE A 249 -4.30 -10.73 3.62
C ILE A 249 -2.76 -10.65 3.51
N GLY A 250 -2.12 -11.56 2.76
CA GLY A 250 -0.66 -11.63 2.64
C GLY A 250 0.01 -12.22 3.88
N ARG A 251 -0.76 -12.95 4.69
CA ARG A 251 -0.30 -13.65 5.89
C ARG A 251 -0.70 -15.11 5.75
N PRO A 252 0.16 -15.96 5.16
CA PRO A 252 -0.15 -17.37 5.02
C PRO A 252 -0.32 -18.00 6.40
N VAL A 253 -1.30 -18.88 6.55
CA VAL A 253 -1.56 -19.63 7.78
C VAL A 253 -1.48 -21.11 7.48
N VAL A 254 -0.83 -21.87 8.36
CA VAL A 254 -0.80 -23.34 8.26
C VAL A 254 -2.20 -23.89 8.54
N THR A 255 -2.76 -24.60 7.56
CA THR A 255 -4.11 -25.17 7.65
C THR A 255 -4.10 -26.65 8.00
N LYS A 256 -3.10 -27.40 7.51
CA LYS A 256 -3.02 -28.84 7.71
C LYS A 256 -1.57 -29.30 7.60
N VAL A 257 -1.19 -30.25 8.44
CA VAL A 257 0.05 -31.01 8.33
C VAL A 257 -0.34 -32.45 8.03
N VAL A 258 0.30 -33.08 7.04
CA VAL A 258 0.01 -34.47 6.65
C VAL A 258 1.31 -35.27 6.73
N THR A 259 1.27 -36.41 7.40
CA THR A 259 2.39 -37.35 7.45
C THR A 259 2.04 -38.63 6.68
N PRO A 260 3.04 -39.32 6.08
CA PRO A 260 2.79 -40.52 5.25
C PRO A 260 2.07 -41.66 5.98
N SER A 261 2.15 -41.74 7.31
CA SER A 261 1.65 -42.88 8.10
C SER A 261 0.13 -42.91 8.30
N ARG A 262 -0.61 -41.87 7.88
CA ARG A 262 -2.01 -41.65 8.25
C ARG A 262 -3.05 -42.01 7.18
N MET A 263 -2.65 -42.62 6.06
CA MET A 263 -3.55 -42.98 4.94
C MET A 263 -3.85 -44.47 4.75
N ASP A 264 -3.27 -45.37 5.55
CA ASP A 264 -3.58 -46.80 5.47
C ASP A 264 -4.88 -47.14 6.22
N HIS A 265 -6.03 -46.87 5.57
CA HIS A 265 -7.28 -47.57 5.86
C HIS A 265 -7.25 -48.97 5.20
N SER A 266 -6.46 -49.90 5.74
CA SER A 266 -6.79 -51.34 5.75
C SER A 266 -5.72 -52.15 6.47
N ASP A 267 -6.21 -53.13 7.23
CA ASP A 267 -5.49 -54.12 8.03
C ASP A 267 -4.09 -54.50 7.53
N SER A 268 -3.03 -54.07 8.23
CA SER A 268 -1.71 -54.73 8.25
C SER A 268 -0.84 -54.16 9.37
N ARG A 269 -0.74 -54.88 10.49
CA ARG A 269 0.17 -54.60 11.60
C ARG A 269 1.63 -54.87 11.20
N GLN A 270 2.27 -53.93 10.51
CA GLN A 270 3.73 -53.85 10.46
C GLN A 270 4.19 -52.56 11.16
N HIS A 271 4.91 -52.72 12.27
CA HIS A 271 5.55 -51.63 12.99
C HIS A 271 6.60 -50.96 12.09
N PHE A 272 6.28 -49.80 11.52
CA PHE A 272 7.29 -48.91 10.94
C PHE A 272 7.97 -48.14 12.06
N ASP A 273 9.23 -48.48 12.34
CA ASP A 273 10.12 -47.76 13.25
C ASP A 273 10.51 -46.42 12.59
N GLY A 274 9.68 -45.38 12.76
CA GLY A 274 9.92 -44.05 12.18
C GLY A 274 8.69 -43.28 11.69
N SER A 275 7.48 -43.50 12.21
CA SER A 275 6.34 -42.64 11.89
C SER A 275 6.51 -41.29 12.59
N TRP A 276 6.73 -40.21 11.84
CA TRP A 276 6.73 -38.86 12.39
C TRP A 276 5.30 -38.42 12.72
N SER A 277 5.11 -37.82 13.90
CA SER A 277 3.86 -37.15 14.22
C SER A 277 3.77 -35.81 13.48
N GLU A 278 2.55 -35.30 13.30
CA GLU A 278 2.32 -33.97 12.71
C GLU A 278 3.07 -32.87 13.48
N ASP A 279 3.09 -33.00 14.81
CA ASP A 279 3.81 -32.07 15.70
C ASP A 279 5.33 -32.15 15.51
N ASP A 280 5.88 -33.34 15.25
CA ASP A 280 7.32 -33.49 15.05
C ASP A 280 7.77 -32.94 13.69
N VAL A 281 6.96 -33.12 12.64
CA VAL A 281 7.19 -32.48 11.34
C VAL A 281 7.15 -30.96 11.47
N LEU A 282 6.14 -30.43 12.18
CA LEU A 282 5.99 -29.00 12.39
C LEU A 282 7.14 -28.42 13.22
N LYS A 283 7.60 -29.13 14.25
CA LYS A 283 8.78 -28.77 15.07
C LYS A 283 10.05 -28.66 14.24
N LEU A 284 10.35 -29.70 13.45
CA LEU A 284 11.56 -29.75 12.63
C LEU A 284 11.54 -28.67 11.55
N ALA A 285 10.38 -28.46 10.92
CA ALA A 285 10.21 -27.39 9.94
C ALA A 285 10.38 -26.00 10.57
N ALA A 286 9.76 -25.74 11.72
CA ALA A 286 9.88 -24.46 12.42
C ALA A 286 11.32 -24.17 12.89
N ALA A 287 12.07 -25.18 13.30
CA ALA A 287 13.47 -25.02 13.66
C ALA A 287 14.30 -24.54 12.46
N VAL A 288 14.17 -25.17 11.29
CA VAL A 288 14.84 -24.72 10.05
C VAL A 288 14.40 -23.30 9.68
N GLU A 289 13.08 -23.07 9.66
CA GLU A 289 12.47 -21.82 9.20
C GLU A 289 12.63 -20.66 10.20
N SER A 290 13.07 -20.92 11.44
CA SER A 290 13.35 -19.87 12.43
C SER A 290 14.49 -18.92 12.02
N ASN A 291 15.33 -19.35 11.06
CA ASN A 291 16.43 -18.58 10.52
C ASN A 291 16.09 -17.87 9.18
N THR A 292 14.88 -18.03 8.64
CA THR A 292 14.44 -17.29 7.43
C THR A 292 13.56 -16.08 7.79
N ILE A 293 13.49 -15.12 6.85
CA ILE A 293 12.59 -13.96 6.90
C ILE A 293 11.37 -14.21 6.00
N HIS A 294 11.28 -15.38 5.35
CA HIS A 294 10.21 -15.69 4.40
C HIS A 294 8.83 -15.78 5.09
N PRO A 295 7.75 -15.21 4.50
CA PRO A 295 6.41 -15.24 5.09
C PRO A 295 5.89 -16.65 5.41
N VAL A 296 6.22 -17.64 4.58
CA VAL A 296 5.85 -19.05 4.84
C VAL A 296 6.60 -19.62 6.04
N GLY A 297 7.89 -19.30 6.20
CA GLY A 297 8.66 -19.72 7.36
C GLY A 297 8.10 -19.16 8.66
N LYS A 298 7.73 -17.88 8.65
CA LYS A 298 7.05 -17.23 9.78
C LYS A 298 5.73 -17.94 10.13
N ALA A 299 4.93 -18.33 9.14
CA ALA A 299 3.68 -19.06 9.36
C ALA A 299 3.91 -20.44 10.02
N ILE A 300 4.97 -21.15 9.62
CA ILE A 300 5.36 -22.44 10.19
C ILE A 300 5.81 -22.26 11.65
N VAL A 301 6.62 -21.24 11.93
CA VAL A 301 7.08 -20.91 13.30
C VAL A 301 5.90 -20.54 14.20
N GLU A 302 4.98 -19.70 13.73
CA GLU A 302 3.76 -19.32 14.48
C GLU A 302 2.88 -20.55 14.76
N ALA A 303 2.69 -21.44 13.79
CA ALA A 303 1.95 -22.68 13.96
C ALA A 303 2.62 -23.62 15.00
N ALA A 304 3.95 -23.76 14.98
CA ALA A 304 4.67 -24.58 15.96
C ALA A 304 4.58 -24.02 17.38
N GLN A 305 4.61 -22.69 17.54
CA GLN A 305 4.44 -22.02 18.82
C GLN A 305 3.03 -22.23 19.40
N ALA A 306 1.99 -22.23 18.55
CA ALA A 306 0.61 -22.46 18.98
C ALA A 306 0.41 -23.86 19.59
N VAL A 307 1.16 -24.86 19.15
CA VAL A 307 1.12 -26.25 19.66
C VAL A 307 1.99 -26.45 20.92
N LYS A 308 2.56 -25.37 21.50
CA LYS A 308 3.46 -25.41 22.67
C LYS A 308 4.65 -26.35 22.48
N SER A 309 5.18 -26.42 21.26
CA SER A 309 6.34 -27.24 21.00
C SER A 309 7.62 -26.64 21.60
N PRO A 310 8.51 -27.47 22.18
CA PRO A 310 9.81 -26.99 22.66
C PRO A 310 10.63 -26.42 21.49
N ASN A 311 11.32 -25.31 21.73
CA ASN A 311 12.10 -24.62 20.72
C ASN A 311 13.38 -25.43 20.42
N ILE A 312 13.39 -26.15 19.30
CA ILE A 312 14.55 -26.94 18.87
C ILE A 312 15.51 -26.01 18.13
N LYS A 313 16.79 -26.03 18.51
CA LYS A 313 17.82 -25.20 17.88
C LYS A 313 18.49 -25.97 16.75
N VAL A 314 18.70 -25.27 15.65
CA VAL A 314 19.52 -25.73 14.52
C VAL A 314 21.00 -25.71 14.92
N VAL A 315 21.80 -26.63 14.38
CA VAL A 315 23.26 -26.62 14.56
C VAL A 315 23.86 -25.42 13.82
N ASP A 316 24.61 -24.58 14.54
CA ASP A 316 25.22 -23.36 14.01
C ASP A 316 26.07 -23.65 12.75
N GLY A 317 25.88 -22.84 11.70
CA GLY A 317 26.63 -22.93 10.44
C GLY A 317 26.16 -23.99 9.45
N THR A 318 25.07 -24.71 9.73
CA THR A 318 24.52 -25.76 8.82
C THR A 318 23.34 -25.30 7.97
N PHE A 319 22.81 -24.09 8.23
CA PHE A 319 21.67 -23.54 7.51
C PHE A 319 22.07 -23.04 6.11
N VAL A 320 21.32 -23.49 5.09
CA VAL A 320 21.45 -23.04 3.70
C VAL A 320 20.05 -22.76 3.15
N GLU A 321 19.86 -21.60 2.52
CA GLU A 321 18.61 -21.20 1.87
C GLU A 321 18.87 -20.91 0.38
N GLU A 322 17.98 -21.39 -0.48
CA GLU A 322 17.95 -21.06 -1.90
C GLU A 322 16.60 -20.38 -2.21
N PRO A 323 16.60 -19.07 -2.50
CA PRO A 323 15.39 -18.32 -2.79
C PRO A 323 14.56 -18.95 -3.91
N GLY A 324 13.27 -19.15 -3.67
CA GLY A 324 12.35 -19.80 -4.61
C GLY A 324 12.33 -21.33 -4.56
N SER A 325 13.26 -21.95 -3.81
CA SER A 325 13.37 -23.40 -3.67
C SER A 325 13.10 -23.88 -2.24
N GLY A 326 13.83 -23.39 -1.25
CA GLY A 326 13.67 -23.82 0.15
C GLY A 326 14.90 -23.61 1.02
N ALA A 327 14.85 -24.20 2.22
CA ALA A 327 15.91 -24.17 3.22
C ALA A 327 16.30 -25.59 3.67
N VAL A 328 17.53 -25.75 4.14
CA VAL A 328 18.03 -27.00 4.73
C VAL A 328 18.90 -26.69 5.93
N ALA A 329 18.81 -27.50 6.98
CA ALA A 329 19.70 -27.40 8.14
C ALA A 329 19.84 -28.74 8.87
N VAL A 330 20.81 -28.83 9.77
CA VAL A 330 21.02 -30.01 10.62
C VAL A 330 20.44 -29.75 12.02
N ILE A 331 19.62 -30.68 12.50
CA ILE A 331 18.96 -30.63 13.82
C ILE A 331 19.13 -32.01 14.47
N ASP A 332 19.75 -32.07 15.66
CA ASP A 332 20.00 -33.32 16.40
C ASP A 332 20.59 -34.46 15.53
N ASP A 333 21.67 -34.14 14.78
CA ASP A 333 22.31 -35.04 13.80
C ASP A 333 21.42 -35.52 12.63
N LYS A 334 20.27 -34.87 12.41
CA LYS A 334 19.37 -35.14 11.28
C LYS A 334 19.41 -33.99 10.28
N THR A 335 19.57 -34.30 9.00
CA THR A 335 19.43 -33.30 7.92
C THR A 335 17.95 -33.09 7.64
N VAL A 336 17.48 -31.87 7.83
CA VAL A 336 16.09 -31.45 7.61
C VAL A 336 16.03 -30.46 6.46
N SER A 337 15.29 -30.80 5.40
CA SER A 337 15.07 -29.95 4.22
C SER A 337 13.61 -29.53 4.15
N VAL A 338 13.33 -28.24 4.00
CA VAL A 338 12.00 -27.65 3.90
C VAL A 338 11.90 -26.85 2.60
N GLY A 339 10.94 -27.14 1.74
CA GLY A 339 10.81 -26.37 0.49
C GLY A 339 9.88 -26.97 -0.56
N THR A 340 10.15 -26.66 -1.83
CA THR A 340 9.48 -27.25 -2.99
C THR A 340 9.80 -28.75 -3.11
N LEU A 341 8.99 -29.47 -3.90
CA LEU A 341 9.24 -30.90 -4.16
C LEU A 341 10.63 -31.13 -4.75
N GLU A 342 11.02 -30.30 -5.72
CA GLU A 342 12.33 -30.35 -6.38
C GLU A 342 13.47 -30.10 -5.39
N TRP A 343 13.30 -29.17 -4.43
CA TRP A 343 14.29 -28.90 -3.39
C TRP A 343 14.54 -30.10 -2.49
N VAL A 344 13.47 -30.74 -2.04
CA VAL A 344 13.52 -31.88 -1.11
C VAL A 344 14.04 -33.14 -1.82
N GLN A 345 13.71 -33.35 -3.09
CA GLN A 345 14.29 -34.41 -3.93
C GLN A 345 15.79 -34.22 -4.17
N ARG A 346 16.26 -32.99 -4.42
CA ARG A 346 17.70 -32.68 -4.54
C ARG A 346 18.50 -33.06 -3.30
N HIS A 347 17.86 -33.05 -2.13
CA HIS A 347 18.45 -33.44 -0.85
C HIS A 347 18.18 -34.91 -0.48
N GLY A 348 17.89 -35.76 -1.47
CA GLY A 348 17.91 -37.21 -1.32
C GLY A 348 16.58 -37.85 -0.92
N VAL A 349 15.48 -37.09 -0.85
CA VAL A 349 14.15 -37.66 -0.57
C VAL A 349 13.63 -38.43 -1.78
N GLY A 350 13.33 -39.73 -1.59
CA GLY A 350 12.85 -40.63 -2.63
C GLY A 350 11.45 -40.29 -3.17
N ASP A 351 11.24 -40.57 -4.46
CA ASP A 351 10.04 -40.23 -5.27
C ASP A 351 8.73 -40.90 -4.84
N SER A 352 8.77 -41.89 -3.95
CA SER A 352 7.71 -42.90 -3.82
C SER A 352 6.48 -42.49 -3.00
N LEU A 353 6.35 -41.22 -2.59
CA LEU A 353 5.21 -40.74 -1.80
C LEU A 353 4.68 -39.40 -2.36
N LEU A 354 4.32 -39.38 -3.64
CA LEU A 354 3.29 -38.46 -4.10
C LEU A 354 1.97 -38.88 -3.45
N LEU A 355 1.73 -38.37 -2.23
CA LEU A 355 0.47 -38.51 -1.54
C LEU A 355 -0.64 -38.11 -2.50
N GLU A 356 -1.58 -39.03 -2.80
CA GLU A 356 -2.82 -38.69 -3.49
C GLU A 356 -3.53 -37.66 -2.63
N THR A 357 -3.32 -36.39 -2.98
CA THR A 357 -3.86 -35.28 -2.23
C THR A 357 -5.24 -34.98 -2.78
N ASP A 358 -6.25 -34.93 -1.91
CA ASP A 358 -7.61 -34.49 -2.22
C ASP A 358 -7.60 -33.23 -3.09
N GLU A 359 -8.59 -33.06 -3.98
CA GLU A 359 -8.69 -31.87 -4.84
C GLU A 359 -8.66 -30.56 -4.04
N GLU A 360 -9.23 -30.53 -2.83
CA GLU A 360 -9.17 -29.39 -1.92
C GLU A 360 -7.74 -29.02 -1.49
N LEU A 361 -6.87 -30.02 -1.30
CA LEU A 361 -5.49 -29.83 -0.88
C LEU A 361 -4.57 -29.48 -2.06
N ARG A 362 -4.95 -29.83 -3.29
CA ARG A 362 -4.22 -29.44 -4.52
C ARG A 362 -4.30 -27.95 -4.83
N ASN A 363 -5.34 -27.27 -4.34
CA ASN A 363 -5.52 -25.83 -4.53
C ASN A 363 -4.78 -24.99 -3.48
N LYS A 364 -4.33 -25.63 -2.39
CA LYS A 364 -3.53 -24.98 -1.34
C LYS A 364 -2.05 -25.00 -1.71
N SER A 365 -1.32 -24.00 -1.23
CA SER A 365 0.12 -24.00 -1.36
C SER A 365 0.71 -25.00 -0.36
N VAL A 366 1.74 -25.73 -0.77
CA VAL A 366 2.30 -26.86 -0.02
C VAL A 366 3.81 -26.74 0.04
N VAL A 367 4.36 -27.08 1.21
CA VAL A 367 5.79 -27.19 1.49
C VAL A 367 6.06 -28.62 1.93
N TYR A 368 7.12 -29.19 1.37
CA TYR A 368 7.58 -30.54 1.64
C TYR A 368 8.65 -30.48 2.73
N VAL A 369 8.56 -31.41 3.68
CA VAL A 369 9.54 -31.56 4.76
C VAL A 369 10.21 -32.91 4.62
N GLY A 370 11.52 -32.90 4.40
CA GLY A 370 12.38 -34.08 4.33
C GLY A 370 13.24 -34.20 5.57
N VAL A 371 13.43 -35.42 6.08
CA VAL A 371 14.32 -35.74 7.20
C VAL A 371 15.15 -36.95 6.83
N ASN A 372 16.48 -36.84 6.87
CA ASN A 372 17.43 -37.93 6.56
C ASN A 372 17.06 -38.70 5.28
N ASN A 373 16.88 -37.98 4.17
CA ASN A 373 16.57 -38.54 2.85
C ASN A 373 15.20 -39.25 2.75
N LYS A 374 14.28 -39.00 3.69
CA LYS A 374 12.90 -39.49 3.65
C LYS A 374 11.90 -38.34 3.75
N LEU A 375 10.75 -38.46 3.07
CA LEU A 375 9.68 -37.48 3.18
C LEU A 375 9.02 -37.64 4.56
N ALA A 376 9.15 -36.61 5.40
CA ALA A 376 8.61 -36.62 6.75
C ALA A 376 7.15 -36.14 6.78
N GLY A 377 6.81 -35.15 5.96
CA GLY A 377 5.44 -34.69 5.82
C GLY A 377 5.27 -33.52 4.87
N LEU A 378 4.02 -33.10 4.72
CA LEU A 378 3.57 -31.97 3.93
C LEU A 378 2.93 -30.94 4.86
N ILE A 379 3.26 -29.68 4.67
CA ILE A 379 2.63 -28.56 5.37
C ILE A 379 1.84 -27.75 4.34
N PHE A 380 0.53 -27.71 4.52
CA PHE A 380 -0.38 -26.94 3.67
C PHE A 380 -0.66 -25.59 4.31
N PHE A 381 -0.57 -24.56 3.48
CA PHE A 381 -0.85 -23.19 3.88
C PHE A 381 -1.85 -22.54 2.93
N GLU A 382 -2.60 -21.63 3.50
CA GLU A 382 -3.59 -20.85 2.80
C GLU A 382 -3.40 -19.38 3.18
N ASP A 383 -3.42 -18.51 2.19
CA ASP A 383 -3.49 -17.08 2.41
C ASP A 383 -4.95 -16.68 2.32
N GLN A 384 -5.51 -16.22 3.44
CA GLN A 384 -6.92 -15.89 3.52
C GLN A 384 -7.26 -14.75 2.55
N ILE A 385 -8.35 -14.93 1.83
CA ILE A 385 -8.90 -13.90 0.94
C ILE A 385 -9.52 -12.81 1.81
N ARG A 386 -9.32 -11.54 1.47
CA ARG A 386 -9.96 -10.45 2.21
C ARG A 386 -11.47 -10.51 2.06
N GLU A 387 -12.20 -10.26 3.13
CA GLU A 387 -13.67 -10.33 3.15
C GLU A 387 -14.32 -9.36 2.14
N ASP A 388 -13.68 -8.22 1.90
CA ASP A 388 -14.14 -7.17 0.99
C ASP A 388 -13.75 -7.40 -0.47
N ALA A 389 -12.78 -8.30 -0.76
CA ALA A 389 -12.21 -8.48 -2.09
C ALA A 389 -13.26 -8.75 -3.17
N ARG A 390 -14.21 -9.65 -2.88
CA ARG A 390 -15.29 -9.99 -3.81
C ARG A 390 -16.19 -8.78 -4.09
N HIS A 391 -16.55 -8.04 -3.05
CA HIS A 391 -17.40 -6.86 -3.20
C HIS A 391 -16.69 -5.75 -4.00
N VAL A 392 -15.38 -5.58 -3.82
CA VAL A 392 -14.57 -4.64 -4.60
C VAL A 392 -14.56 -5.02 -6.09
N VAL A 393 -14.29 -6.30 -6.41
CA VAL A 393 -14.30 -6.79 -7.80
C VAL A 393 -15.68 -6.61 -8.44
N ASP A 394 -16.75 -6.95 -7.73
CA ASP A 394 -18.13 -6.76 -8.21
C ASP A 394 -18.47 -5.28 -8.47
N SER A 395 -18.03 -4.38 -7.59
CA SER A 395 -18.21 -2.94 -7.75
C SER A 395 -17.49 -2.41 -8.99
N LEU A 396 -16.25 -2.85 -9.23
CA LEU A 396 -15.47 -2.48 -10.41
C LEU A 396 -16.11 -2.98 -11.71
N HIS A 397 -16.61 -4.23 -11.72
CA HIS A 397 -17.35 -4.76 -12.85
C HIS A 397 -18.62 -3.96 -13.17
N ARG A 398 -19.38 -3.53 -12.14
CA ARG A 398 -20.57 -2.67 -12.33
C ARG A 398 -20.23 -1.29 -12.90
N GLN A 399 -19.03 -0.79 -12.63
CA GLN A 399 -18.53 0.46 -13.19
C GLN A 399 -17.98 0.31 -14.62
N GLY A 400 -18.00 -0.90 -15.18
CA GLY A 400 -17.48 -1.18 -16.53
C GLY A 400 -15.95 -1.28 -16.59
N ILE A 401 -15.28 -1.40 -15.45
CA ILE A 401 -13.82 -1.57 -15.37
C ILE A 401 -13.50 -3.06 -15.51
N SER A 402 -12.58 -3.39 -16.41
CA SER A 402 -12.11 -4.78 -16.58
C SER A 402 -11.12 -5.15 -15.49
N VAL A 403 -11.40 -6.23 -14.77
CA VAL A 403 -10.54 -6.71 -13.69
C VAL A 403 -9.76 -7.94 -14.13
N TYR A 404 -8.45 -7.93 -13.87
CA TYR A 404 -7.53 -9.04 -14.09
C TYR A 404 -6.80 -9.36 -12.80
N MET A 405 -6.23 -10.56 -12.71
CA MET A 405 -5.33 -10.94 -11.62
C MET A 405 -4.00 -11.43 -12.16
N LEU A 406 -2.92 -10.94 -11.55
CA LEU A 406 -1.56 -11.39 -11.78
C LEU A 406 -1.08 -12.11 -10.51
N SER A 407 -0.41 -13.26 -10.66
CA SER A 407 0.11 -14.01 -9.53
C SER A 407 1.41 -14.73 -9.88
N GLY A 408 2.35 -14.75 -8.93
CA GLY A 408 3.55 -15.59 -8.98
C GLY A 408 3.32 -17.05 -8.54
N ASP A 409 2.18 -17.32 -7.87
CA ASP A 409 1.85 -18.65 -7.36
C ASP A 409 1.47 -19.64 -8.46
N LYS A 410 1.36 -20.92 -8.07
CA LYS A 410 0.87 -22.00 -8.94
C LYS A 410 -0.49 -21.65 -9.55
N ARG A 411 -0.66 -22.10 -10.79
CA ARG A 411 -1.88 -21.85 -11.59
C ARG A 411 -3.16 -22.27 -10.86
N SER A 412 -3.19 -23.45 -10.25
CA SER A 412 -4.36 -23.96 -9.53
C SER A 412 -4.81 -23.03 -8.40
N THR A 413 -3.86 -22.57 -7.58
CA THR A 413 -4.14 -21.68 -6.43
C THR A 413 -4.65 -20.32 -6.87
N ALA A 414 -4.06 -19.72 -7.91
CA ALA A 414 -4.56 -18.43 -8.40
C ALA A 414 -5.90 -18.58 -9.14
N GLU A 415 -6.15 -19.63 -9.93
CA GLU A 415 -7.50 -19.87 -10.48
C GLU A 415 -8.56 -20.07 -9.38
N TYR A 416 -8.20 -20.72 -8.28
CA TYR A 416 -9.06 -20.90 -7.12
C TYR A 416 -9.43 -19.55 -6.48
N VAL A 417 -8.44 -18.72 -6.16
CA VAL A 417 -8.70 -17.37 -5.59
C VAL A 417 -9.54 -16.53 -6.53
N ALA A 418 -9.21 -16.51 -7.83
CA ALA A 418 -9.98 -15.79 -8.86
C ALA A 418 -11.45 -16.21 -8.87
N SER A 419 -11.73 -17.51 -8.76
CA SER A 419 -13.10 -18.03 -8.75
C SER A 419 -13.91 -17.55 -7.55
N ILE A 420 -13.27 -17.38 -6.40
CA ILE A 420 -13.92 -16.90 -5.17
C ILE A 420 -14.22 -15.41 -5.25
N VAL A 421 -13.27 -14.60 -5.76
CA VAL A 421 -13.43 -13.15 -5.88
C VAL A 421 -14.27 -12.74 -7.10
N GLY A 422 -14.58 -13.66 -8.01
CA GLY A 422 -15.41 -13.39 -9.20
C GLY A 422 -14.64 -12.91 -10.43
N ILE A 423 -13.33 -13.21 -10.52
CA ILE A 423 -12.50 -12.92 -11.70
C ILE A 423 -12.53 -14.13 -12.64
N PRO A 424 -12.92 -13.95 -13.93
CA PRO A 424 -12.91 -15.03 -14.91
C PRO A 424 -11.52 -15.66 -15.13
N LYS A 425 -11.46 -16.97 -15.38
CA LYS A 425 -10.19 -17.72 -15.54
C LYS A 425 -9.33 -17.21 -16.69
N ASP A 426 -9.95 -16.73 -17.76
CA ASP A 426 -9.29 -16.11 -18.92
C ASP A 426 -8.59 -14.78 -18.59
N LYS A 427 -8.91 -14.18 -17.43
CA LYS A 427 -8.33 -12.93 -16.94
C LYS A 427 -7.31 -13.14 -15.83
N VAL A 428 -6.84 -14.37 -15.64
CA VAL A 428 -5.77 -14.69 -14.69
C VAL A 428 -4.49 -14.99 -15.45
N SER A 429 -3.44 -14.23 -15.15
CA SER A 429 -2.10 -14.43 -15.70
C SER A 429 -1.12 -14.86 -14.62
N PHE A 430 -0.24 -15.79 -14.96
CA PHE A 430 0.68 -16.44 -14.03
C PHE A 430 2.09 -16.29 -14.58
N PHE A 431 3.03 -15.85 -13.74
CA PHE A 431 4.45 -15.79 -14.09
C PHE A 431 5.24 -16.59 -13.05
N PRO A 432 6.04 -17.60 -13.43
CA PRO A 432 7.16 -17.98 -12.58
C PRO A 432 8.08 -16.74 -12.46
N MET A 433 8.66 -16.48 -11.29
CA MET A 433 9.42 -15.27 -10.89
C MET A 433 10.61 -14.84 -11.80
N ILE A 434 10.72 -15.32 -13.05
CA ILE A 434 11.90 -15.18 -13.91
C ILE A 434 11.75 -14.05 -14.96
N GLU A 435 10.57 -13.51 -15.27
CA GLU A 435 10.44 -12.48 -16.33
C GLU A 435 9.62 -11.25 -15.93
N HIS A 436 10.27 -10.09 -15.91
CA HIS A 436 9.73 -8.79 -15.52
C HIS A 436 9.02 -8.01 -16.65
N THR A 437 8.65 -8.65 -17.76
CA THR A 437 8.09 -7.94 -18.92
C THR A 437 6.71 -8.45 -19.27
N ILE A 438 5.68 -7.68 -18.87
CA ILE A 438 4.31 -7.90 -19.33
C ILE A 438 4.16 -7.16 -20.67
N HIS A 439 4.11 -7.91 -21.76
CA HIS A 439 3.55 -7.42 -23.01
C HIS A 439 2.03 -7.63 -22.95
N ILE A 440 1.29 -6.55 -22.67
CA ILE A 440 -0.18 -6.49 -22.77
C ILE A 440 -0.57 -6.23 -24.22
#